data_AF-A0A2N2TL97-F1
#
_entry.id   AF-A0A2N2TL97-F1
#
_cell.length_a   1.000
_cell.length_b   1.000
_cell.length_c   1.000
_cell.angle_alpha   90.00
_cell.angle_beta   90.00
_cell.angle_gamma   90.00
#
_symmetry.space_group_name_H-M   'P 1'
#
loop_
_entity.id
_entity.type
_entity.pdbx_description
1 polymer ?
#
loop_
_entity_poly.entity_id
_entity_poly.type
_entity_poly.pdbx_seq_one_letter_code
_entity_poly.pdbx_strand_id
1 'polypeptide(L)'
;MNKEKQFEIAAAAVEELEKQHHDFMAIFEALEEPMLNGAEFQIVDGELEVTCLGKFLKANHRLIAVDGYLDCLEYPFIAKEQCEDVHVWSMFLKGRRLYRDSETKDLIWDTSDRYTPRLVAADLASKLLASRIFSPK
;
A
#
# COMPACT_ATOMS: atom_id res chain seq x y z
N MET A 1 -17.41 -4.58 28.43
CA MET A 1 -16.56 -3.41 28.12
C MET A 1 -17.46 -2.20 27.94
N ASN A 2 -17.20 -1.07 28.61
CA ASN A 2 -18.03 0.14 28.45
C ASN A 2 -17.83 0.70 27.03
N LYS A 3 -18.89 1.20 26.38
CA LYS A 3 -18.84 1.77 25.03
C LYS A 3 -17.79 2.88 24.92
N GLU A 4 -17.64 3.69 25.96
CA GLU A 4 -16.62 4.75 26.04
C GLU A 4 -15.20 4.21 25.89
N LYS A 5 -14.87 3.08 26.55
CA LYS A 5 -13.57 2.41 26.39
C LYS A 5 -13.35 1.83 24.99
N GLN A 6 -14.41 1.38 24.32
CA GLN A 6 -14.31 0.90 22.93
C GLN A 6 -13.98 2.04 21.96
N PHE A 7 -14.60 3.19 22.15
CA PHE A 7 -14.32 4.38 21.34
C PHE A 7 -12.90 4.90 21.56
N GLU A 8 -12.43 4.95 22.80
CA GLU A 8 -11.04 5.36 23.11
C GLU A 8 -10.00 4.43 22.48
N ILE A 9 -10.21 3.11 22.55
CA ILE A 9 -9.32 2.12 21.94
C ILE A 9 -9.31 2.27 20.40
N ALA A 10 -10.48 2.45 19.78
CA ALA A 10 -10.57 2.62 18.34
C ALA A 10 -9.91 3.91 17.87
N ALA A 11 -10.10 5.02 18.61
CA ALA A 11 -9.47 6.31 18.29
C ALA A 11 -7.94 6.22 18.37
N ALA A 12 -7.40 5.62 19.43
CA ALA A 12 -5.97 5.42 19.58
C ALA A 12 -5.37 4.52 18.48
N ALA A 13 -6.11 3.47 18.08
CA ALA A 13 -5.69 2.60 16.98
C ALA A 13 -5.64 3.34 15.64
N VAL A 14 -6.63 4.21 15.36
CA VAL A 14 -6.62 5.06 14.16
C VAL A 14 -5.40 5.99 14.18
N GLU A 15 -5.17 6.70 15.28
CA GLU A 15 -4.03 7.63 15.39
C GLU A 15 -2.68 6.95 15.15
N GLU A 16 -2.49 5.76 15.70
CA GLU A 16 -1.26 4.98 15.50
C GLU A 16 -1.13 4.49 14.05
N LEU A 17 -2.22 4.06 13.40
CA LEU A 17 -2.20 3.66 12.00
C LEU A 17 -1.91 4.85 11.08
N GLU A 18 -2.50 6.02 11.32
CA GLU A 18 -2.21 7.24 10.57
C GLU A 18 -0.74 7.65 10.70
N LYS A 19 -0.15 7.50 11.88
CA LYS A 19 1.28 7.72 12.08
C LYS A 19 2.12 6.73 11.27
N GLN A 20 1.74 5.45 11.25
CA GLN A 20 2.42 4.44 10.42
C GLN A 20 2.30 4.75 8.93
N HIS A 21 1.14 5.21 8.47
CA HIS A 21 0.92 5.68 7.11
C HIS A 21 1.88 6.81 6.75
N HIS A 22 1.96 7.85 7.57
CA HIS A 22 2.86 8.98 7.35
C HIS A 22 4.34 8.56 7.32
N ASP A 23 4.79 7.75 8.29
CA ASP A 23 6.15 7.21 8.32
C ASP A 23 6.47 6.39 7.06
N PHE A 24 5.49 5.64 6.54
CA PHE A 24 5.63 4.87 5.31
C PHE A 24 5.72 5.76 4.07
N MET A 25 4.87 6.78 3.95
CA MET A 25 4.89 7.69 2.80
C MET A 25 6.20 8.49 2.71
N ALA A 26 6.77 8.88 3.85
CA ALA A 26 8.07 9.54 3.90
C ALA A 26 9.21 8.73 3.25
N ILE A 27 9.10 7.39 3.20
CA ILE A 27 10.08 6.53 2.52
C ILE A 27 10.06 6.78 1.00
N PHE A 28 8.87 6.97 0.42
CA PHE A 28 8.72 7.23 -1.01
C PHE A 28 9.03 8.69 -1.35
N GLU A 29 8.69 9.63 -0.48
CA GLU A 29 9.05 11.05 -0.65
C GLU A 29 10.57 11.29 -0.61
N ALA A 30 11.30 10.48 0.16
CA ALA A 30 12.75 10.59 0.30
C ALA A 30 13.55 9.98 -0.89
N LEU A 31 12.88 9.47 -1.92
CA LEU A 31 13.55 8.91 -3.09
C LEU A 31 14.24 10.01 -3.92
N GLU A 32 15.57 9.98 -3.99
CA GLU A 32 16.37 10.90 -4.82
C GLU A 32 16.16 10.66 -6.33
N GLU A 33 15.90 9.41 -6.72
CA GLU A 33 15.51 9.02 -8.08
C GLU A 33 14.12 8.36 -8.04
N PRO A 34 13.07 8.97 -8.62
CA PRO A 34 11.71 8.44 -8.53
C PRO A 34 11.51 7.20 -9.41
N MET A 35 12.38 6.98 -10.40
CA MET A 35 12.30 5.87 -11.35
C MET A 35 13.13 4.66 -10.90
N LEU A 36 12.45 3.63 -10.41
CA LEU A 36 13.05 2.37 -9.96
C LEU A 36 12.45 1.19 -10.73
N ASN A 37 13.28 0.42 -11.42
CA ASN A 37 12.86 -0.77 -12.20
C ASN A 37 11.70 -0.51 -13.20
N GLY A 38 11.60 0.70 -13.77
CA GLY A 38 10.49 1.04 -14.67
C GLY A 38 9.16 1.33 -13.98
N ALA A 39 9.19 1.57 -12.66
CA ALA A 39 8.12 2.21 -11.90
C ALA A 39 8.58 3.60 -11.43
N GLU A 40 7.71 4.58 -11.55
CA GLU A 40 7.88 5.92 -10.99
C GLU A 40 6.88 6.12 -9.85
N PHE A 41 7.36 6.53 -8.68
CA PHE A 41 6.52 6.75 -7.50
C PHE A 41 6.41 8.25 -7.21
N GLN A 42 5.22 8.68 -6.82
CA GLN A 42 4.97 10.01 -6.30
C GLN A 42 3.93 9.95 -5.19
N ILE A 43 4.04 10.89 -4.24
CA ILE A 43 3.01 11.10 -3.22
C ILE A 43 2.21 12.34 -3.62
N VAL A 44 0.89 12.18 -3.75
CA VAL A 44 -0.04 13.27 -4.09
C VAL A 44 -1.19 13.22 -3.10
N ASP A 45 -1.39 14.30 -2.34
CA ASP A 45 -2.45 14.41 -1.33
C ASP A 45 -2.46 13.26 -0.29
N GLY A 46 -1.29 12.71 0.05
CA GLY A 46 -1.13 11.56 0.96
C GLY A 46 -1.42 10.20 0.33
N GLU A 47 -1.71 10.16 -0.96
CA GLU A 47 -1.89 8.93 -1.74
C GLU A 47 -0.60 8.57 -2.47
N LEU A 48 -0.34 7.26 -2.57
CA LEU A 48 0.76 6.76 -3.39
C LEU A 48 0.26 6.61 -4.83
N GLU A 49 0.82 7.39 -5.75
CA GLU A 49 0.60 7.21 -7.18
C GLU A 49 1.83 6.61 -7.83
N VAL A 50 1.61 5.66 -8.74
CA VAL A 50 2.68 4.90 -9.38
C VAL A 50 2.45 4.80 -10.87
N THR A 51 3.44 5.18 -11.67
CA THR A 51 3.47 4.87 -13.09
C THR A 51 4.38 3.65 -13.30
N CYS A 52 3.81 2.49 -13.58
CA CYS A 52 4.53 1.23 -13.76
C CYS A 52 4.23 0.64 -15.13
N LEU A 53 5.27 0.28 -15.90
CA LEU A 53 5.13 -0.29 -17.26
C LEU A 53 4.23 0.58 -18.18
N GLY A 54 4.28 1.91 -18.01
CA GLY A 54 3.47 2.86 -18.77
C GLY A 54 1.99 2.91 -18.39
N LYS A 55 1.59 2.27 -17.28
CA LYS A 55 0.25 2.38 -16.68
C LYS A 55 0.32 3.16 -15.39
N PHE A 56 -0.66 4.04 -15.21
CA PHE A 56 -0.83 4.80 -13.99
C PHE A 56 -1.73 4.03 -13.03
N LEU A 57 -1.32 3.97 -11.76
CA LEU A 57 -2.03 3.33 -10.67
C LEU A 57 -2.11 4.28 -9.47
N LYS A 58 -3.24 4.26 -8.76
CA LYS A 58 -3.41 4.92 -7.46
C LYS A 58 -3.51 3.87 -6.37
N ALA A 59 -2.89 4.15 -5.22
CA ALA A 59 -2.95 3.31 -4.04
C ALA A 59 -3.43 4.12 -2.83
N ASN A 60 -4.76 4.18 -2.69
CA ASN A 60 -5.43 4.91 -1.62
C ASN A 60 -5.55 4.01 -0.40
N HIS A 61 -4.93 4.40 0.70
CA HIS A 61 -4.91 3.56 1.88
C HIS A 61 -6.32 3.42 2.49
N ARG A 62 -6.57 2.29 3.15
CA ARG A 62 -7.77 2.08 3.97
C ARG A 62 -7.43 1.32 5.24
N LEU A 63 -8.13 1.64 6.32
CA LEU A 63 -8.04 0.94 7.60
C LEU A 63 -8.73 -0.42 7.50
N ILE A 64 -8.04 -1.47 7.96
CA ILE A 64 -8.55 -2.84 7.98
C ILE A 64 -8.62 -3.35 9.42
N ALA A 65 -9.76 -3.99 9.72
CA ALA A 65 -9.94 -4.71 10.96
C ALA A 65 -9.56 -6.18 10.80
N VAL A 66 -8.72 -6.68 11.70
CA VAL A 66 -8.34 -8.09 11.82
C VAL A 66 -8.85 -8.58 13.18
N ASP A 67 -9.55 -9.71 13.19
CA ASP A 67 -10.16 -10.28 14.41
C ASP A 67 -11.05 -9.31 15.20
N GLY A 68 -11.68 -8.35 14.50
CA GLY A 68 -12.59 -7.36 15.08
C GLY A 68 -11.91 -6.11 15.65
N TYR A 69 -10.60 -5.94 15.44
CA TYR A 69 -9.84 -4.76 15.87
C TYR A 69 -9.15 -4.10 14.69
N LEU A 70 -9.13 -2.77 14.65
CA LEU A 70 -8.30 -2.03 13.69
C LEU A 70 -6.83 -2.35 13.95
N ASP A 71 -6.16 -2.87 12.93
CA ASP A 71 -4.86 -3.52 13.11
C ASP A 71 -3.89 -3.30 11.94
N CYS A 72 -4.38 -3.00 10.73
CA CYS A 72 -3.51 -2.74 9.60
C CYS A 72 -4.09 -1.74 8.60
N LEU A 73 -3.21 -1.24 7.73
CA LEU A 73 -3.55 -0.43 6.56
C LEU A 73 -3.39 -1.27 5.30
N GLU A 74 -4.37 -1.21 4.41
CA GLU A 74 -4.26 -1.77 3.06
C GLU A 74 -4.08 -0.67 2.04
N TYR A 75 -3.21 -0.90 1.07
CA TYR A 75 -2.97 -0.05 -0.09
C TYR A 75 -3.33 -0.83 -1.37
N PRO A 76 -4.58 -0.73 -1.85
CA PRO A 76 -5.00 -1.33 -3.10
C PRO A 76 -4.49 -0.50 -4.29
N PHE A 77 -3.62 -1.07 -5.11
CA PHE A 77 -3.21 -0.49 -6.38
C PHE A 77 -4.31 -0.69 -7.42
N ILE A 78 -4.92 0.41 -7.84
CA ILE A 78 -6.00 0.45 -8.80
C ILE A 78 -5.53 1.17 -10.05
N ALA A 79 -5.71 0.54 -11.21
CA ALA A 79 -5.49 1.16 -12.51
C ALA A 79 -6.82 1.42 -13.20
N LYS A 80 -6.89 2.47 -14.02
CA LYS A 80 -8.09 2.79 -14.81
C LYS A 80 -7.97 2.21 -16.22
N GLU A 81 -8.90 1.35 -16.61
CA GLU A 81 -8.95 0.72 -17.93
C GLU A 81 -10.35 0.81 -18.51
N GLN A 82 -10.50 1.41 -19.70
CA GLN A 82 -11.81 1.54 -20.39
C GLN A 82 -12.94 2.11 -19.50
N CYS A 83 -12.61 3.07 -18.64
CA CYS A 83 -13.50 3.67 -17.64
C CYS A 83 -13.91 2.76 -16.46
N GLU A 84 -13.30 1.59 -16.33
CA GLU A 84 -13.42 0.72 -15.17
C GLU A 84 -12.18 0.82 -14.28
N ASP A 85 -12.40 0.70 -12.97
CA ASP A 85 -11.35 0.55 -11.99
C ASP A 85 -10.94 -0.92 -11.91
N VAL A 86 -9.65 -1.18 -12.14
CA VAL A 86 -9.05 -2.52 -12.09
C VAL A 86 -8.18 -2.62 -10.85
N HIS A 87 -8.58 -3.46 -9.90
CA HIS A 87 -7.68 -3.85 -8.82
C HIS A 87 -6.56 -4.73 -9.36
N VAL A 88 -5.31 -4.30 -9.19
CA VAL A 88 -4.13 -5.02 -9.67
C VAL A 88 -3.50 -5.82 -8.54
N TRP A 89 -3.36 -5.20 -7.37
CA TRP A 89 -2.69 -5.78 -6.22
C TRP A 89 -2.97 -4.96 -4.96
N SER A 90 -2.79 -5.55 -3.78
CA SER A 90 -2.82 -4.84 -2.50
C SER A 90 -1.57 -5.15 -1.70
N MET A 91 -1.06 -4.16 -0.97
CA MET A 91 -0.05 -4.36 0.07
C MET A 91 -0.62 -3.97 1.44
N PHE A 92 -0.13 -4.59 2.50
CA PHE A 92 -0.65 -4.43 3.86
C PHE A 92 0.45 -3.95 4.79
N LEU A 93 0.26 -2.80 5.44
CA LEU A 93 1.16 -2.26 6.45
C LEU A 93 0.62 -2.61 7.83
N LYS A 94 1.42 -3.33 8.62
CA LYS A 94 1.13 -3.66 10.01
C LYS A 94 2.35 -3.38 10.87
N GLY A 95 2.24 -2.38 11.75
CA GLY A 95 3.36 -1.88 12.51
C GLY A 95 4.39 -1.24 11.58
N ARG A 96 5.55 -1.88 11.45
CA ARG A 96 6.72 -1.37 10.70
C ARG A 96 7.11 -2.28 9.55
N ARG A 97 6.13 -3.03 9.04
CA ARG A 97 6.34 -4.09 8.05
C ARG A 97 5.24 -4.06 7.01
N LEU A 98 5.66 -4.29 5.77
CA LEU A 98 4.78 -4.37 4.61
C LEU A 98 4.66 -5.83 4.16
N TYR A 99 3.44 -6.26 3.88
CA TYR A 99 3.10 -7.64 3.55
C TYR A 99 2.34 -7.72 2.22
N ARG A 100 2.46 -8.85 1.52
CA ARG A 100 1.72 -9.13 0.26
C ARG A 100 0.29 -9.60 0.51
N ASP A 101 -0.02 -10.00 1.73
CA ASP A 101 -1.30 -10.59 2.12
C ASP A 101 -1.80 -10.01 3.46
N SER A 102 -3.12 -10.05 3.64
CA SER A 102 -3.78 -9.56 4.85
C SER A 102 -3.53 -10.44 6.08
N GLU A 103 -3.11 -11.69 5.90
CA GLU A 103 -2.77 -12.61 6.99
C GLU A 103 -1.32 -12.43 7.47
N THR A 104 -0.57 -11.50 6.86
CA THR A 104 0.82 -11.14 7.20
C THR A 104 1.81 -12.30 7.10
N LYS A 105 1.56 -13.24 6.18
CA LYS A 105 2.42 -14.42 5.98
C LYS A 105 3.61 -14.15 5.07
N ASP A 106 3.47 -13.20 4.16
CA ASP A 106 4.45 -12.92 3.11
C ASP A 106 4.99 -11.49 3.23
N LEU A 107 6.19 -11.36 3.79
CA LEU A 107 6.87 -10.09 4.06
C LEU A 107 7.48 -9.52 2.79
N ILE A 108 7.12 -8.28 2.45
CA ILE A 108 7.75 -7.46 1.39
C ILE A 108 8.90 -6.68 1.97
N TRP A 109 8.69 -6.04 3.12
CA TRP A 109 9.62 -5.09 3.70
C TRP A 109 9.51 -5.04 5.21
N ASP A 110 10.63 -4.83 5.88
CA ASP A 110 10.68 -4.40 7.27
C ASP A 110 11.59 -3.17 7.42
N THR A 111 11.42 -2.41 8.51
CA THR A 111 12.14 -1.15 8.76
C THR A 111 13.67 -1.20 8.73
N SER A 112 14.31 -2.36 8.61
CA SER A 112 15.76 -2.46 8.41
C SER A 112 16.18 -2.37 6.93
N ASP A 113 15.25 -2.51 6.00
CA ASP A 113 15.53 -2.54 4.56
C ASP A 113 15.30 -1.17 3.91
N ARG A 114 16.30 -0.68 3.18
CA ARG A 114 16.24 0.60 2.46
C ARG A 114 15.70 0.47 1.03
N TYR A 115 15.36 -0.74 0.59
CA TYR A 115 14.98 -1.04 -0.78
C TYR A 115 13.46 -1.20 -0.97
N THR A 116 12.63 -0.73 -0.04
CA THR A 116 11.15 -0.85 -0.11
C THR A 116 10.59 -0.48 -1.47
N PRO A 117 10.89 0.70 -2.05
CA PRO A 117 10.24 1.11 -3.29
C PRO A 117 10.67 0.23 -4.48
N ARG A 118 11.91 -0.31 -4.45
CA ARG A 118 12.41 -1.25 -5.45
C ARG A 118 11.67 -2.59 -5.40
N LEU A 119 11.37 -3.09 -4.20
CA LEU A 119 10.64 -4.36 -4.00
C LEU A 119 9.17 -4.19 -4.40
N VAL A 120 8.54 -3.09 -3.99
CA VAL A 120 7.18 -2.74 -4.39
C VAL A 120 7.08 -2.60 -5.92
N ALA A 121 8.04 -1.95 -6.58
CA ALA A 121 8.07 -1.83 -8.03
C ALA A 121 8.10 -3.19 -8.74
N ALA A 122 8.95 -4.11 -8.27
CA ALA A 122 9.11 -5.42 -8.87
C ALA A 122 7.83 -6.28 -8.74
N ASP A 123 7.22 -6.29 -7.56
CA ASP A 123 5.96 -7.00 -7.33
C ASP A 123 4.82 -6.40 -8.13
N LEU A 124 4.70 -5.07 -8.13
CA LEU A 124 3.65 -4.38 -8.86
C LEU A 124 3.76 -4.65 -10.36
N ALA A 125 4.96 -4.58 -10.95
CA ALA A 125 5.19 -4.92 -12.35
C ALA A 125 4.76 -6.36 -12.66
N SER A 126 5.10 -7.31 -11.79
CA SER A 126 4.70 -8.72 -11.95
C SER A 126 3.18 -8.90 -11.93
N LYS A 127 2.49 -8.28 -10.96
CA LYS A 127 1.03 -8.36 -10.83
C LYS A 127 0.31 -7.64 -11.97
N LEU A 128 0.84 -6.52 -12.42
CA LEU A 128 0.30 -5.76 -13.53
C LEU A 128 0.37 -6.55 -14.86
N LEU A 129 1.50 -7.22 -15.13
CA LEU A 129 1.64 -8.11 -16.30
C LEU A 129 0.64 -9.28 -16.28
N ALA A 130 0.35 -9.81 -15.09
CA ALA A 130 -0.63 -10.89 -14.90
C ALA A 130 -2.09 -10.41 -14.87
N SER A 131 -2.32 -9.10 -14.76
CA SER A 131 -3.66 -8.50 -14.70
C SER A 131 -4.35 -8.48 -16.07
N ARG A 132 -5.67 -8.24 -16.06
CA ARG A 132 -6.47 -8.09 -17.29
C ARG A 132 -5.98 -6.98 -18.23
N ILE A 133 -5.24 -6.01 -17.70
CA ILE A 133 -4.73 -4.85 -18.45
C ILE A 133 -3.73 -5.26 -19.54
N PHE A 134 -2.86 -6.22 -19.23
CA PHE A 134 -1.84 -6.74 -20.16
C PHE A 134 -2.11 -8.16 -20.62
N SER A 135 -2.96 -8.90 -19.90
CA SER A 135 -3.43 -10.23 -20.27
C SER A 135 -4.95 -10.25 -20.40
N PRO A 136 -5.53 -9.58 -21.43
CA PRO A 136 -6.97 -9.60 -21.65
C PRO A 136 -7.41 -11.04 -21.96
N LYS A 137 -8.35 -11.56 -21.17
CA LYS A 137 -9.02 -12.84 -21.42
C LYS A 137 -10.40 -12.60 -21.99
#